data_AF-A0A2M8S7V0-F1
#
_entry.id   AF-A0A2M8S7V0-F1
#
_cell.length_a   1.000
_cell.length_b   1.000
_cell.length_c   1.000
_cell.angle_alpha   90.00
_cell.angle_beta   90.00
_cell.angle_gamma   90.00
#
_symmetry.space_group_name_H-M   'P 1'
#
loop_
_entity.id
_entity.type
_entity.pdbx_description
1 polymer ?
#
loop_
_entity_poly.entity_id
_entity_poly.type
_entity_poly.pdbx_seq_one_letter_code
_entity_poly.pdbx_strand_id
1 'polypeptide(L)'
;MFGNTDLSKTDGLEETIHQYFSTIGTNTIRYSKGKIPVAFLRGGGLSDWEIESAKLYQPGLSAKEIDDILYRVHDLRVGQAVQINPLFISYSHRDSAFVDVMEKHLDEKGIRFWRDIHEATSGRLEKVVDQAMRQNPTVLLVLSENSVQSDWVEHEARSARELEKELKRDVLCPVALDGAWKDCPWPVRLREQIMEYNILDFSNWKDDAEFGRKFGKLVEGLDLFYKE
;
A
#
# COMPACT_ATOMS: atom_id res chain seq x y z
N MET A 1 2.24 -16.55 2.21
CA MET A 1 3.66 -16.72 1.84
C MET A 1 3.75 -17.78 0.74
N PHE A 2 4.29 -17.44 -0.43
CA PHE A 2 4.53 -18.34 -1.55
C PHE A 2 6.04 -18.62 -1.67
N GLY A 3 6.51 -19.59 -0.91
CA GLY A 3 7.91 -20.04 -0.94
C GLY A 3 8.04 -21.43 -1.54
N ASN A 4 9.15 -21.67 -2.24
CA ASN A 4 9.57 -23.01 -2.67
C ASN A 4 8.51 -23.79 -3.49
N THR A 5 7.73 -23.08 -4.31
CA THR A 5 6.61 -23.64 -5.09
C THR A 5 6.73 -23.27 -6.57
N ASP A 6 6.28 -24.13 -7.49
CA ASP A 6 6.12 -23.81 -8.92
C ASP A 6 4.68 -23.37 -9.17
N LEU A 7 4.50 -22.09 -9.53
CA LEU A 7 3.21 -21.49 -9.85
C LEU A 7 2.90 -21.47 -11.35
N SER A 8 3.80 -21.97 -12.20
CA SER A 8 3.67 -21.86 -13.66
C SER A 8 2.53 -22.68 -14.27
N LYS A 9 1.88 -23.54 -13.48
CA LYS A 9 0.75 -24.38 -13.87
C LYS A 9 -0.50 -24.13 -13.03
N THR A 10 -0.50 -23.09 -12.21
CA THR A 10 -1.63 -22.76 -11.36
C THR A 10 -2.62 -21.92 -12.16
N ASP A 11 -3.86 -22.38 -12.25
CA ASP A 11 -4.95 -21.65 -12.90
C ASP A 11 -5.53 -20.58 -11.97
N GLY A 12 -6.01 -19.45 -12.52
CA GLY A 12 -6.73 -18.41 -11.76
C GLY A 12 -5.86 -17.44 -10.98
N LEU A 13 -4.54 -17.43 -11.19
CA LEU A 13 -3.64 -16.48 -10.53
C LEU A 13 -3.94 -15.02 -10.90
N GLU A 14 -4.35 -14.77 -12.15
CA GLU A 14 -4.77 -13.46 -12.66
C GLU A 14 -6.06 -12.91 -12.03
N GLU A 15 -6.93 -13.78 -11.51
CA GLU A 15 -8.19 -13.42 -10.84
C GLU A 15 -8.06 -13.38 -9.32
N THR A 16 -6.86 -13.63 -8.79
CA THR A 16 -6.62 -13.69 -7.35
C THR A 16 -6.83 -12.31 -6.71
N ILE A 17 -7.76 -12.23 -5.76
CA ILE A 17 -7.96 -11.05 -4.92
C ILE A 17 -7.00 -11.15 -3.74
N HIS A 18 -5.97 -10.30 -3.74
CA HIS A 18 -5.01 -10.23 -2.64
C HIS A 18 -5.59 -9.41 -1.50
N GLN A 19 -5.76 -10.02 -0.32
CA GLN A 19 -6.16 -9.30 0.89
C GLN A 19 -5.00 -8.54 1.53
N TYR A 20 -3.76 -9.04 1.38
CA TYR A 20 -2.52 -8.48 1.95
C TYR A 20 -1.29 -8.83 1.11
N PHE A 21 -0.15 -8.17 1.40
CA PHE A 21 1.15 -8.48 0.81
C PHE A 21 1.49 -9.95 1.00
N SER A 22 1.84 -10.59 -0.11
CA SER A 22 2.26 -11.98 -0.11
C SER A 22 3.74 -12.05 -0.39
N THR A 23 4.53 -12.54 0.56
CA THR A 23 5.94 -12.82 0.27
C THR A 23 6.05 -13.87 -0.82
N ILE A 24 6.62 -13.50 -1.97
CA ILE A 24 6.97 -14.42 -3.06
C ILE A 24 8.48 -14.65 -3.00
N GLY A 25 8.88 -15.90 -2.74
CA GLY A 25 10.30 -16.25 -2.68
C GLY A 25 10.96 -16.21 -4.06
N THR A 26 12.24 -15.83 -4.12
CA THR A 26 13.03 -15.87 -5.37
C THR A 26 13.13 -17.30 -5.94
N ASN A 27 13.07 -18.32 -5.08
CA ASN A 27 12.94 -19.72 -5.47
C ASN A 27 11.62 -20.01 -6.19
N THR A 28 10.50 -19.44 -5.73
CA THR A 28 9.18 -19.55 -6.40
C THR A 28 9.22 -18.92 -7.80
N ILE A 29 9.81 -17.72 -7.93
CA ILE A 29 9.98 -17.07 -9.24
C ILE A 29 10.84 -17.93 -10.17
N ARG A 30 11.94 -18.48 -9.65
CA ARG A 30 12.85 -19.37 -10.40
C ARG A 30 12.17 -20.65 -10.85
N TYR A 31 11.45 -21.36 -9.97
CA TYR A 31 10.76 -22.60 -10.31
C TYR A 31 9.65 -22.36 -11.33
N SER A 32 8.94 -21.25 -11.17
CA SER A 32 7.91 -20.80 -12.11
C SER A 32 8.50 -20.25 -13.42
N LYS A 33 9.84 -20.16 -13.56
CA LYS A 33 10.55 -19.66 -14.75
C LYS A 33 10.08 -18.27 -15.18
N GLY A 34 9.76 -17.40 -14.22
CA GLY A 34 9.18 -16.08 -14.51
C GLY A 34 7.79 -16.10 -15.15
N LYS A 35 7.11 -17.27 -15.21
CA LYS A 35 5.74 -17.44 -15.71
C LYS A 35 4.75 -17.33 -14.57
N ILE A 36 4.67 -16.15 -13.97
CA ILE A 36 3.67 -15.81 -12.96
C ILE A 36 2.93 -14.57 -13.49
N PRO A 37 1.59 -14.55 -13.49
CA PRO A 37 0.85 -13.39 -13.99
C PRO A 37 1.26 -12.10 -13.30
N VAL A 38 1.37 -11.01 -14.09
CA VAL A 38 1.74 -9.68 -13.58
C VAL A 38 0.77 -9.21 -12.50
N ALA A 39 -0.53 -9.45 -12.68
CA ALA A 39 -1.57 -9.12 -11.69
C ALA A 39 -1.28 -9.77 -10.33
N PHE A 40 -0.92 -11.06 -10.33
CA PHE A 40 -0.57 -11.80 -9.10
C PHE A 40 0.72 -11.29 -8.46
N LEU A 41 1.77 -11.03 -9.26
CA LEU A 41 3.03 -10.50 -8.72
C LEU A 41 2.83 -9.10 -8.12
N ARG A 42 2.04 -8.25 -8.78
CA ARG A 42 1.68 -6.91 -8.30
C ARG A 42 0.83 -6.97 -7.03
N GLY A 43 -0.19 -7.82 -6.99
CA GLY A 43 -0.99 -8.05 -5.78
C GLY A 43 -0.21 -8.70 -4.64
N GLY A 44 0.82 -9.50 -4.97
CA GLY A 44 1.81 -10.00 -4.02
C GLY A 44 2.75 -8.90 -3.49
N GLY A 45 2.75 -7.74 -4.12
CA GLY A 45 3.47 -6.56 -3.67
C GLY A 45 4.77 -6.25 -4.38
N LEU A 46 5.11 -6.95 -5.46
CA LEU A 46 6.32 -6.64 -6.23
C LEU A 46 6.15 -5.32 -7.00
N SER A 47 7.22 -4.53 -7.07
CA SER A 47 7.30 -3.32 -7.87
C SER A 47 7.46 -3.64 -9.35
N ASP A 48 7.13 -2.69 -10.24
CA ASP A 48 7.20 -2.94 -11.69
C ASP A 48 8.61 -3.35 -12.14
N TRP A 49 9.67 -2.78 -11.54
CA TRP A 49 11.04 -3.19 -11.87
C TRP A 49 11.38 -4.60 -11.36
N GLU A 50 10.81 -5.04 -10.23
CA GLU A 50 10.95 -6.42 -9.73
C GLU A 50 10.19 -7.43 -10.60
N ILE A 51 8.99 -7.05 -11.05
CA ILE A 51 8.17 -7.82 -11.99
C ILE A 51 8.89 -7.94 -13.33
N GLU A 52 9.47 -6.86 -13.84
CA GLU A 52 10.26 -6.89 -15.07
C GLU A 52 11.53 -7.74 -14.89
N SER A 53 12.22 -7.61 -13.76
CA SER A 53 13.39 -8.42 -13.42
C SER A 53 13.06 -9.91 -13.31
N ALA A 54 11.85 -10.27 -12.88
CA ALA A 54 11.41 -11.66 -12.79
C ALA A 54 11.40 -12.38 -14.15
N LYS A 55 11.31 -11.64 -15.27
CA LYS A 55 11.41 -12.21 -16.62
C LYS A 55 12.78 -12.82 -16.91
N LEU A 56 13.84 -12.38 -16.23
CA LEU A 56 15.19 -12.95 -16.36
C LEU A 56 15.27 -14.44 -15.93
N TYR A 57 14.28 -14.95 -15.21
CA TYR A 57 14.18 -16.37 -14.87
C TYR A 57 13.62 -17.24 -16.00
N GLN A 58 13.19 -16.66 -17.13
CA GLN A 58 12.74 -17.41 -18.30
C GLN A 58 13.93 -18.10 -18.97
N PRO A 59 13.86 -19.42 -19.25
CA PRO A 59 14.93 -20.11 -19.95
C PRO A 59 14.94 -19.74 -21.44
N GLY A 60 16.13 -19.69 -22.03
CA GLY A 60 16.29 -19.53 -23.49
C GLY A 60 16.25 -18.09 -23.99
N LEU A 61 16.36 -17.10 -23.11
CA LEU A 61 16.51 -15.70 -23.50
C LEU A 61 17.81 -15.49 -24.30
N SER A 62 17.71 -14.75 -25.41
CA SER A 62 18.86 -14.24 -26.15
C SER A 62 19.54 -13.09 -25.41
N ALA A 63 20.80 -12.80 -25.77
CA ALA A 63 21.53 -11.66 -25.21
C ALA A 63 20.76 -10.34 -25.38
N LYS A 64 20.14 -10.15 -26.55
CA LYS A 64 19.32 -8.96 -26.82
C LYS A 64 18.11 -8.86 -25.90
N GLU A 65 17.40 -9.96 -25.66
CA GLU A 65 16.23 -9.95 -24.76
C GLU A 65 16.63 -9.68 -23.31
N ILE A 66 17.79 -10.19 -22.88
CA ILE A 66 18.36 -9.88 -21.57
C ILE A 66 18.66 -8.38 -21.47
N ASP A 67 19.33 -7.80 -22.47
CA ASP A 67 19.66 -6.38 -22.52
C ASP A 67 18.39 -5.51 -22.51
N ASP A 68 17.36 -5.88 -23.28
CA ASP A 68 16.07 -5.17 -23.33
C ASP A 68 15.32 -5.21 -21.99
N ILE A 69 15.40 -6.33 -21.25
CA ILE A 69 14.84 -6.44 -19.89
C ILE A 69 15.63 -5.54 -18.93
N LEU A 70 16.96 -5.60 -18.96
CA LEU A 70 17.80 -4.79 -18.07
C LEU A 70 17.65 -3.29 -18.32
N TYR A 71 17.52 -2.87 -19.59
CA TYR A 71 17.22 -1.49 -19.95
C TYR A 71 15.89 -1.03 -19.35
N ARG A 72 14.82 -1.84 -19.47
CA ARG A 72 13.52 -1.53 -18.87
C ARG A 72 13.57 -1.51 -17.35
N VAL A 73 14.29 -2.43 -16.72
CA VAL A 73 14.50 -2.43 -15.26
C VAL A 73 15.20 -1.15 -14.83
N HIS A 74 16.23 -0.72 -15.56
CA HIS A 74 16.93 0.53 -15.31
C HIS A 74 15.99 1.74 -15.48
N ASP A 75 15.24 1.81 -16.58
CA ASP A 75 14.28 2.88 -16.85
C ASP A 75 13.19 2.95 -15.77
N LEU A 76 12.63 1.81 -15.34
CA LEU A 76 11.67 1.75 -14.24
C LEU A 76 12.28 2.16 -12.90
N ARG A 77 13.55 1.81 -12.64
CA ARG A 77 14.29 2.21 -11.44
C ARG A 77 14.61 3.70 -11.39
N VAL A 78 14.89 4.31 -12.54
CA VAL A 78 15.32 5.71 -12.65
C VAL A 78 14.15 6.66 -12.92
N GLY A 79 13.13 6.21 -13.64
CA GLY A 79 11.94 6.96 -14.04
C GLY A 79 10.81 6.96 -13.01
N GLN A 80 10.72 5.96 -12.13
CA GLN A 80 9.84 6.03 -10.96
C GLN A 80 10.52 6.91 -9.90
N ALA A 81 10.27 8.22 -9.99
CA ALA A 81 10.83 9.23 -9.08
C ALA A 81 10.50 8.97 -7.59
N VAL A 82 9.52 8.12 -7.33
CA VAL A 82 8.94 7.89 -6.01
C VAL A 82 8.91 6.38 -5.71
N GLN A 83 9.97 5.89 -5.06
CA GLN A 83 9.99 4.54 -4.48
C GLN A 83 9.32 4.57 -3.09
N ILE A 84 8.03 4.93 -3.05
CA ILE A 84 7.26 4.84 -1.81
C ILE A 84 7.07 3.35 -1.49
N ASN A 85 7.39 2.98 -0.25
CA ASN A 85 6.98 1.69 0.29
C ASN A 85 5.47 1.57 0.18
N PRO A 86 4.97 0.39 -0.19
CA PRO A 86 3.56 0.29 -0.51
C PRO A 86 2.70 0.81 0.67
N LEU A 87 1.67 1.57 0.34
CA LEU A 87 0.84 2.28 1.32
C LEU A 87 -0.24 1.36 1.87
N PHE A 88 -0.43 1.37 3.18
CA PHE A 88 -1.64 0.84 3.78
C PHE A 88 -2.71 1.92 3.91
N ILE A 89 -3.86 1.77 3.27
CA ILE A 89 -4.99 2.69 3.41
C ILE A 89 -5.92 2.16 4.52
N SER A 90 -5.88 2.83 5.67
CA SER A 90 -6.78 2.60 6.81
C SER A 90 -7.96 3.55 6.72
N TYR A 91 -9.19 3.01 6.56
CA TYR A 91 -10.39 3.81 6.33
C TYR A 91 -11.66 3.08 6.80
N SER A 92 -12.77 3.81 6.96
CA SER A 92 -14.08 3.18 7.14
C SER A 92 -14.64 2.75 5.79
N HIS A 93 -15.22 1.56 5.68
CA HIS A 93 -15.90 1.10 4.45
C HIS A 93 -16.96 2.08 3.93
N ARG A 94 -17.53 2.92 4.82
CA ARG A 94 -18.49 3.98 4.47
C ARG A 94 -17.86 5.13 3.67
N ASP A 95 -16.53 5.20 3.64
CA ASP A 95 -15.73 6.18 2.89
C ASP A 95 -15.11 5.56 1.61
N SER A 96 -15.58 4.39 1.17
CA SER A 96 -15.03 3.67 0.00
C SER A 96 -14.99 4.52 -1.26
N ALA A 97 -15.99 5.38 -1.49
CA ALA A 97 -16.03 6.24 -2.66
C ALA A 97 -14.84 7.22 -2.74
N PHE A 98 -14.35 7.71 -1.60
CA PHE A 98 -13.12 8.53 -1.56
C PHE A 98 -11.90 7.67 -1.86
N VAL A 99 -11.83 6.48 -1.28
CA VAL A 99 -10.71 5.55 -1.48
C VAL A 99 -10.64 5.13 -2.93
N ASP A 100 -11.74 4.78 -3.59
CA ASP A 100 -11.75 4.42 -5.02
C ASP A 100 -11.16 5.53 -5.91
N VAL A 101 -11.43 6.80 -5.59
CA VAL A 101 -10.81 7.94 -6.29
C VAL A 101 -9.31 8.04 -5.99
N MET A 102 -8.91 7.82 -4.74
CA MET A 102 -7.50 7.78 -4.32
C MET A 102 -6.74 6.65 -5.04
N GLU A 103 -7.31 5.45 -5.11
CA GLU A 103 -6.75 4.28 -5.77
C GLU A 103 -6.39 4.58 -7.21
N LYS A 104 -7.33 5.15 -7.97
CA LYS A 104 -7.11 5.52 -9.37
C LYS A 104 -5.89 6.43 -9.54
N HIS A 105 -5.73 7.43 -8.68
CA HIS A 105 -4.63 8.39 -8.77
C HIS A 105 -3.30 7.81 -8.29
N LEU A 106 -3.33 6.94 -7.27
CA LEU A 106 -2.14 6.19 -6.83
C LEU A 106 -1.65 5.26 -7.93
N ASP A 107 -2.55 4.54 -8.59
CA ASP A 107 -2.26 3.67 -9.74
C ASP A 107 -1.65 4.46 -10.91
N GLU A 108 -2.22 5.63 -11.26
CA GLU A 108 -1.68 6.52 -12.29
C GLU A 108 -0.26 7.01 -11.96
N LYS A 109 0.08 7.13 -10.67
CA LYS A 109 1.43 7.47 -10.19
C LYS A 109 2.35 6.26 -10.01
N GLY A 110 1.85 5.04 -10.19
CA GLY A 110 2.58 3.81 -9.90
C GLY A 110 2.89 3.63 -8.40
N ILE A 111 2.17 4.33 -7.52
CA ILE A 111 2.33 4.18 -6.07
C ILE A 111 1.53 2.96 -5.65
N ARG A 112 2.24 1.94 -5.16
CA ARG A 112 1.61 0.71 -4.68
C ARG A 112 0.85 0.98 -3.38
N PHE A 113 -0.31 0.36 -3.23
CA PHE A 113 -1.09 0.43 -2.01
C PHE A 113 -1.86 -0.88 -1.76
N TRP A 114 -2.34 -1.02 -0.54
CA TRP A 114 -3.37 -1.98 -0.16
C TRP A 114 -4.39 -1.24 0.71
N ARG A 115 -5.65 -1.64 0.63
CA ARG A 115 -6.71 -1.10 1.47
C ARG A 115 -7.34 -2.20 2.29
N ASP A 116 -7.85 -1.84 3.45
CA ASP A 116 -8.55 -2.79 4.27
C ASP A 116 -9.92 -3.19 3.66
N ILE A 117 -10.24 -4.49 3.69
CA ILE A 117 -11.49 -5.08 3.18
C ILE A 117 -12.35 -5.58 4.36
N HIS A 118 -12.23 -5.01 5.56
CA HIS A 118 -12.98 -5.49 6.71
C HIS A 118 -14.50 -5.34 6.51
N GLU A 119 -15.12 -6.41 6.04
CA GLU A 119 -16.54 -6.69 6.13
C GLU A 119 -16.82 -6.98 7.61
N ALA A 120 -17.66 -6.16 8.23
CA ALA A 120 -18.07 -6.29 9.62
C ALA A 120 -18.66 -7.70 9.88
N THR A 121 -17.81 -8.64 10.27
CA THR A 121 -18.24 -9.98 10.69
C THR A 121 -17.67 -10.25 12.07
N SER A 122 -18.59 -10.35 13.03
CA SER A 122 -18.39 -10.63 14.44
C SER A 122 -17.31 -11.69 14.70
N GLY A 123 -16.13 -11.24 15.15
CA GLY A 123 -15.05 -12.10 15.64
C GLY A 123 -13.81 -11.29 16.03
N ARG A 124 -13.09 -11.71 17.09
CA ARG A 124 -11.77 -11.16 17.44
C ARG A 124 -10.77 -11.53 16.33
N LEU A 125 -10.56 -10.64 15.37
CA LEU A 125 -9.41 -10.68 14.46
C LEU A 125 -8.23 -9.86 15.04
N GLU A 126 -8.02 -10.02 16.34
CA GLU A 126 -6.74 -9.70 16.99
C GLU A 126 -5.70 -10.69 16.45
N LYS A 127 -5.04 -10.37 15.31
CA LYS A 127 -3.71 -10.88 14.87
C LYS A 127 -3.36 -10.62 13.39
N VAL A 128 -4.19 -10.02 12.55
CA VAL A 128 -3.93 -10.01 11.08
C VAL A 128 -3.09 -8.81 10.58
N VAL A 129 -2.67 -7.90 11.47
CA VAL A 129 -1.56 -6.97 11.16
C VAL A 129 -0.20 -7.69 11.28
N ASP A 130 -0.14 -8.91 11.83
CA ASP A 130 1.13 -9.60 12.07
C ASP A 130 1.79 -10.17 10.80
N GLN A 131 3.08 -9.83 10.69
CA GLN A 131 4.11 -10.34 9.77
C GLN A 131 4.09 -9.88 8.31
N ALA A 132 2.95 -9.68 7.65
CA ALA A 132 2.95 -9.26 6.24
C ALA A 132 3.36 -7.79 6.03
N MET A 133 3.13 -6.92 7.03
CA MET A 133 3.51 -5.50 7.02
C MET A 133 4.97 -5.22 7.43
N ARG A 134 5.80 -6.25 7.69
CA ARG A 134 7.13 -6.06 8.32
C ARG A 134 8.21 -5.43 7.44
N GLN A 135 7.90 -5.02 6.22
CA GLN A 135 8.82 -4.24 5.39
C GLN A 135 8.32 -2.81 5.32
N ASN A 136 8.64 -2.05 6.39
CA ASN A 136 8.63 -0.61 6.44
C ASN A 136 7.34 0.07 5.92
N PRO A 137 6.17 -0.20 6.53
CA PRO A 137 4.89 0.24 6.01
C PRO A 137 4.71 1.75 6.24
N THR A 138 4.00 2.40 5.34
CA THR A 138 3.47 3.75 5.51
C THR A 138 1.96 3.64 5.51
N VAL A 139 1.30 4.16 6.55
CA VAL A 139 -0.15 4.01 6.76
C VAL A 139 -0.84 5.32 6.41
N LEU A 140 -1.54 5.35 5.29
CA LEU A 140 -2.47 6.41 4.93
C LEU A 140 -3.76 6.26 5.76
N LEU A 141 -3.88 7.05 6.83
CA LEU A 141 -5.03 7.02 7.73
C LEU A 141 -6.09 8.02 7.27
N VAL A 142 -7.26 7.53 6.85
CA VAL A 142 -8.40 8.35 6.42
C VAL A 142 -9.27 8.70 7.63
N LEU A 143 -9.22 9.96 8.04
CA LEU A 143 -9.96 10.54 9.15
C LEU A 143 -11.30 11.09 8.66
N SER A 144 -12.40 10.52 9.15
CA SER A 144 -13.77 10.95 8.87
C SER A 144 -14.66 10.67 10.08
N GLU A 145 -15.88 11.21 10.09
CA GLU A 145 -16.91 10.86 11.08
C GLU A 145 -17.14 9.34 11.14
N ASN A 146 -17.07 8.66 9.98
CA ASN A 146 -17.25 7.22 9.90
C ASN A 146 -16.05 6.43 10.45
N SER A 147 -14.83 6.93 10.27
CA SER A 147 -13.61 6.23 10.66
C SER A 147 -13.32 6.39 12.14
N VAL A 148 -13.62 7.55 12.72
CA VAL A 148 -13.41 7.78 14.16
C VAL A 148 -14.39 7.05 15.06
N GLN A 149 -15.49 6.55 14.50
CA GLN A 149 -16.45 5.67 15.17
C GLN A 149 -16.15 4.18 14.97
N SER A 150 -15.11 3.84 14.20
CA SER A 150 -14.73 2.46 13.91
C SER A 150 -13.67 1.97 14.91
N ASP A 151 -14.03 0.96 15.71
CA ASP A 151 -13.10 0.28 16.63
C ASP A 151 -11.85 -0.26 15.91
N TRP A 152 -12.04 -0.67 14.65
CA TRP A 152 -10.99 -1.22 13.81
C TRP A 152 -9.98 -0.16 13.37
N VAL A 153 -10.45 0.99 12.87
CA VAL A 153 -9.58 2.11 12.48
C VAL A 153 -8.81 2.63 13.71
N GLU A 154 -9.47 2.67 14.88
CA GLU A 154 -8.79 3.00 16.13
C GLU A 154 -7.69 1.99 16.47
N HIS A 155 -7.92 0.69 16.23
CA HIS A 155 -6.91 -0.35 16.42
C HIS A 155 -5.70 -0.15 15.49
N GLU A 156 -5.92 0.06 14.20
CA GLU A 156 -4.86 0.29 13.22
C GLU A 156 -4.03 1.53 13.53
N ALA A 157 -4.66 2.63 13.91
CA ALA A 157 -3.97 3.86 14.32
C ALA A 157 -3.09 3.63 15.57
N ARG A 158 -3.53 2.80 16.52
CA ARG A 158 -2.69 2.40 17.68
C ARG A 158 -1.52 1.52 17.27
N SER A 159 -1.73 0.54 16.40
CA SER A 159 -0.66 -0.34 15.90
C SER A 159 0.40 0.44 15.14
N ALA A 160 0.00 1.38 14.28
CA ALA A 160 0.93 2.24 13.56
C ALA A 160 1.81 3.06 14.52
N ARG A 161 1.23 3.61 15.58
CA ARG A 161 1.99 4.29 16.65
C ARG A 161 3.02 3.39 17.33
N GLU A 162 2.65 2.15 17.64
CA GLU A 162 3.58 1.20 18.26
C GLU A 162 4.77 0.94 17.33
N LEU A 163 4.50 0.84 16.04
CA LEU A 163 5.52 0.67 15.01
C LEU A 163 6.43 1.90 14.86
N GLU A 164 5.91 3.12 14.97
CA GLU A 164 6.72 4.35 14.93
C GLU A 164 7.75 4.38 16.07
N LYS A 165 7.38 3.89 17.25
CA LYS A 165 8.29 3.78 18.39
C LYS A 165 9.37 2.72 18.15
N GLU A 166 9.00 1.61 17.54
CA GLU A 166 9.93 0.52 17.21
C GLU A 166 10.92 0.94 16.12
N LEU A 167 10.42 1.51 15.02
CA LEU A 167 11.20 1.91 13.84
C LEU A 167 11.90 3.27 14.02
N LYS A 168 11.52 4.06 15.04
CA LYS A 168 12.03 5.42 15.30
C LYS A 168 11.90 6.36 14.09
N ARG A 169 10.79 6.25 13.36
CA ARG A 169 10.39 7.12 12.25
C ARG A 169 8.89 7.25 12.21
N ASP A 170 8.40 8.26 11.50
CA ASP A 170 6.98 8.41 11.20
C ASP A 170 6.50 7.31 10.24
N VAL A 171 5.31 6.78 10.50
CA VAL A 171 4.64 5.71 9.73
C VAL A 171 3.25 6.18 9.32
N LEU A 172 2.56 6.93 10.17
CA LEU A 172 1.24 7.47 9.92
C LEU A 172 1.31 8.67 8.97
N CYS A 173 0.49 8.64 7.93
CA CYS A 173 0.21 9.75 7.03
C CYS A 173 -1.30 10.05 7.09
N PRO A 174 -1.77 10.91 8.02
CA PRO A 174 -3.20 11.16 8.17
C PRO A 174 -3.75 12.15 7.13
N VAL A 175 -4.92 11.84 6.58
CA VAL A 175 -5.71 12.72 5.71
C VAL A 175 -7.13 12.83 6.25
N ALA A 176 -7.78 13.98 6.11
CA ALA A 176 -9.09 14.24 6.71
C ALA A 176 -10.17 14.52 5.66
N LEU A 177 -11.30 13.81 5.75
CA LEU A 177 -12.52 14.09 4.97
C LEU A 177 -13.45 15.08 5.67
N ASP A 178 -13.27 15.27 6.98
CA ASP A 178 -14.03 16.21 7.79
C ASP A 178 -13.26 16.58 9.08
N GLY A 179 -13.92 17.31 9.99
CA GLY A 179 -13.35 17.74 11.26
C GLY A 179 -13.54 16.77 12.42
N ALA A 180 -14.17 15.60 12.24
CA ALA A 180 -14.62 14.74 13.33
C ALA A 180 -13.46 14.17 14.18
N TRP A 181 -12.26 14.05 13.60
CA TRP A 181 -11.06 13.58 14.29
C TRP A 181 -10.56 14.49 15.41
N LYS A 182 -10.99 15.76 15.45
CA LYS A 182 -10.59 16.71 16.49
C LYS A 182 -11.22 16.37 17.85
N ASP A 183 -12.48 15.96 17.81
CA ASP A 183 -13.32 15.72 18.99
C ASP A 183 -13.81 14.26 19.05
N CYS A 184 -13.03 13.31 18.53
CA CYS A 184 -13.41 11.91 18.49
C CYS A 184 -13.25 11.17 19.83
N PRO A 185 -13.94 10.02 20.03
CA PRO A 185 -13.87 9.24 21.27
C PRO A 185 -12.54 8.49 21.45
N TRP A 186 -11.58 8.62 20.52
CA TRP A 186 -10.30 7.94 20.61
C TRP A 186 -9.49 8.39 21.84
N PRO A 187 -8.59 7.52 22.35
CA PRO A 187 -7.73 7.83 23.47
C PRO A 187 -6.99 9.16 23.28
N VAL A 188 -6.96 10.00 24.33
CA VAL A 188 -6.36 11.35 24.28
C VAL A 188 -4.95 11.31 23.68
N ARG A 189 -4.12 10.39 24.13
CA ARG A 189 -2.74 10.22 23.65
C ARG A 189 -2.63 9.82 22.18
N LEU A 190 -3.67 9.25 21.57
CA LEU A 190 -3.69 8.93 20.15
C LEU A 190 -4.07 10.18 19.36
N ARG A 191 -5.06 10.94 19.83
CA ARG A 191 -5.48 12.22 19.23
C ARG A 191 -4.37 13.25 19.26
N GLU A 192 -3.71 13.44 20.41
CA GLU A 192 -2.57 14.36 20.55
C GLU A 192 -1.47 14.06 19.53
N GLN A 193 -1.15 12.78 19.34
CA GLN A 193 -0.15 12.37 18.36
C GLN A 193 -0.61 12.64 16.92
N ILE A 194 -1.86 12.32 16.58
CA ILE A 194 -2.40 12.61 15.24
C ILE A 194 -2.33 14.12 14.96
N MET A 195 -2.56 14.96 15.97
CA MET A 195 -2.44 16.42 15.87
C MET A 195 -1.00 16.92 15.63
N GLU A 196 0.02 16.11 15.86
CA GLU A 196 1.42 16.46 15.55
C GLU A 196 1.71 16.35 14.04
N TYR A 197 0.90 15.61 13.29
CA TYR A 197 1.05 15.48 11.84
C TYR A 197 0.44 16.65 11.07
N ASN A 198 1.01 16.93 9.90
CA ASN A 198 0.38 17.80 8.92
C ASN A 198 -0.76 17.07 8.20
N ILE A 199 -1.97 17.19 8.73
CA ILE A 199 -3.16 16.52 8.20
C ILE A 199 -3.64 17.23 6.94
N LEU A 200 -3.62 16.53 5.80
CA LEU A 200 -4.15 17.07 4.55
C LEU A 200 -5.68 17.01 4.55
N ASP A 201 -6.31 18.16 4.37
CA ASP A 201 -7.76 18.28 4.25
C ASP A 201 -8.23 17.94 2.83
N PHE A 202 -8.99 16.84 2.73
CA PHE A 202 -9.66 16.29 1.56
C PHE A 202 -11.19 16.42 1.66
N SER A 203 -11.75 17.28 2.52
CA SER A 203 -13.20 17.44 2.66
C SER A 203 -13.95 17.77 1.36
N ASN A 204 -13.27 18.42 0.41
CA ASN A 204 -13.78 18.74 -0.93
C ASN A 204 -13.27 17.80 -2.03
N TRP A 205 -12.94 16.55 -1.72
CA TRP A 205 -12.37 15.57 -2.67
C TRP A 205 -13.21 15.31 -3.93
N LYS A 206 -14.50 15.69 -3.94
CA LYS A 206 -15.39 15.57 -5.10
C LYS A 206 -15.15 16.63 -6.17
N ASP A 207 -14.39 17.68 -5.86
CA ASP A 207 -13.90 18.64 -6.86
C ASP A 207 -12.55 18.14 -7.40
N ASP A 208 -12.51 17.78 -8.68
CA ASP A 208 -11.33 17.17 -9.32
C ASP A 208 -10.07 18.06 -9.23
N ALA A 209 -10.23 19.38 -9.32
CA ALA A 209 -9.11 20.32 -9.27
C ALA A 209 -8.56 20.44 -7.85
N GLU A 210 -9.45 20.50 -6.86
CA GLU A 210 -9.08 20.49 -5.45
C GLU A 210 -8.42 19.17 -5.06
N PHE A 211 -9.01 18.04 -5.46
CA PHE A 211 -8.45 16.71 -5.23
C PHE A 211 -7.04 16.60 -5.81
N GLY A 212 -6.85 16.92 -7.11
CA GLY A 212 -5.55 16.79 -7.77
C GLY A 212 -4.47 17.64 -7.09
N ARG A 213 -4.80 18.85 -6.65
CA ARG A 213 -3.88 19.72 -5.90
C ARG A 213 -3.51 19.13 -4.53
N LYS A 214 -4.47 18.57 -3.81
CA LYS A 214 -4.23 17.95 -2.49
C LYS A 214 -3.48 16.62 -2.61
N PHE A 215 -3.82 15.83 -3.62
CA PHE A 215 -3.12 14.60 -3.98
C PHE A 215 -1.66 14.86 -4.35
N GLY A 216 -1.37 15.92 -5.12
CA GLY A 216 0.02 16.33 -5.38
C GLY A 216 0.82 16.57 -4.09
N LYS A 217 0.25 17.30 -3.13
CA LYS A 217 0.87 17.51 -1.81
C LYS A 217 1.03 16.23 -1.00
N LEU A 218 0.07 15.30 -1.12
CA LEU A 218 0.18 13.99 -0.49
C LEU A 218 1.37 13.22 -1.05
N VAL A 219 1.51 13.14 -2.37
CA VAL A 219 2.63 12.45 -3.02
C VAL A 219 3.97 13.10 -2.66
N GLU A 220 4.05 14.43 -2.64
CA GLU A 220 5.25 15.16 -2.19
C GLU A 220 5.59 14.84 -0.73
N GLY A 221 4.59 14.82 0.16
CA GLY A 221 4.80 14.45 1.56
C GLY A 221 5.24 13.00 1.73
N LEU A 222 4.65 12.07 0.98
CA LEU A 222 5.04 10.67 0.98
C LEU A 222 6.50 10.47 0.51
N ASP A 223 6.93 11.18 -0.54
CA ASP A 223 8.31 11.11 -1.04
C ASP A 223 9.32 11.76 -0.07
N LEU A 224 8.93 12.83 0.64
CA LEU A 224 9.82 13.54 1.55
C LEU A 224 10.04 12.81 2.88
N PHE A 225 8.98 12.23 3.45
CA PHE A 225 8.99 11.74 4.83
C PHE A 225 8.96 10.22 4.94
N TYR A 226 8.59 9.51 3.88
CA TYR A 226 8.32 8.06 3.93
C TYR A 226 9.06 7.25 2.86
N LYS A 227 10.00 7.88 2.16
CA LYS A 227 10.95 7.22 1.25
C LYS A 227 12.10 6.62 2.07
N GLU A 228 12.53 5.40 1.70
CA GLU A 228 13.75 4.78 2.24
C GLU A 228 15.03 5.39 1.67
#